data_AF-A0A1I7EGF6-F1
#
_entry.id   AF-A0A1I7EGF6-F1
#
_cell.length_a   1.000
_cell.length_b   1.000
_cell.length_c   1.000
_cell.angle_alpha   90.00
_cell.angle_beta   90.00
_cell.angle_gamma   90.00
#
_symmetry.space_group_name_H-M   'P 1'
#
loop_
_entity.id
_entity.type
_entity.pdbx_description
1 polymer ?
#
loop_
_entity_poly.entity_id
_entity_poly.type
_entity_poly.pdbx_seq_one_letter_code
_entity_poly.pdbx_strand_id
1 'polypeptide(L)'
;MPWYLSATKRTTIMWDVEPETYPEIAEDVDAFVAHVVKQTRSGSIVLMHVMYESGAISREALPRIVTGLRERGFEFVTASELLEKRGQTPNSDCQTHPFFWKAVSPL
;
A
#
# COMPACT_ATOMS: atom_id res chain seq x y z
N MET A 1 -18.69 -4.64 13.12
CA MET A 1 -18.88 -3.85 11.87
C MET A 1 -18.73 -4.59 10.52
N PRO A 2 -18.72 -5.94 10.40
CA PRO A 2 -18.77 -6.58 9.06
C PRO A 2 -20.13 -6.48 8.35
N TRP A 3 -21.24 -6.46 9.11
CA TRP A 3 -22.59 -6.59 8.55
C TRP A 3 -23.02 -5.42 7.65
N TYR A 4 -22.74 -4.17 8.06
CA TYR A 4 -23.11 -2.99 7.26
C TYR A 4 -22.37 -2.92 5.91
N LEU A 5 -21.09 -3.29 5.90
CA LEU A 5 -20.27 -3.31 4.69
C LEU A 5 -20.79 -4.38 3.71
N SER A 6 -21.17 -5.55 4.22
CA SER A 6 -21.82 -6.59 3.40
C SER A 6 -23.18 -6.15 2.88
N ALA A 7 -24.03 -5.54 3.74
CA ALA A 7 -25.37 -5.08 3.36
C ALA A 7 -25.33 -3.97 2.31
N THR A 8 -24.30 -3.12 2.34
CA THR A 8 -24.09 -2.02 1.39
C THR A 8 -23.12 -2.36 0.26
N LYS A 9 -22.75 -3.64 0.11
CA LYS A 9 -21.87 -4.12 -0.98
C LYS A 9 -20.55 -3.35 -1.08
N ARG A 10 -19.94 -2.97 0.04
CA ARG A 10 -18.65 -2.28 0.06
C ARG A 10 -17.50 -3.27 0.14
N THR A 11 -16.62 -3.24 -0.86
CA THR A 11 -15.37 -3.99 -0.81
C THR A 11 -14.46 -3.40 0.28
N THR A 12 -14.00 -4.24 1.19
CA THR A 12 -13.04 -3.83 2.23
C THR A 12 -11.65 -4.27 1.79
N ILE A 13 -10.72 -3.33 1.76
CA ILE A 13 -9.32 -3.56 1.37
C ILE A 13 -8.46 -3.28 2.58
N MET A 14 -7.57 -4.23 2.90
CA MET A 14 -6.57 -4.11 3.95
C MET A 14 -5.17 -4.08 3.33
N TRP A 15 -4.16 -4.00 4.19
CA TRP A 15 -2.75 -4.02 3.84
C TRP A 15 -2.07 -5.24 4.46
N ASP A 16 -0.91 -5.60 3.93
CA ASP A 16 -0.05 -6.63 4.50
C ASP A 16 1.30 -6.08 4.99
N VAL A 17 1.66 -4.86 4.61
CA VAL A 17 2.89 -4.18 5.05
C VAL A 17 2.53 -2.82 5.66
N GLU A 18 2.86 -2.63 6.93
CA GLU A 18 2.66 -1.38 7.69
C GLU A 18 3.91 -1.13 8.56
N PRO A 19 4.91 -0.40 8.04
CA PRO A 19 6.16 -0.16 8.76
C PRO A 19 5.98 0.67 10.03
N GLU A 20 4.96 1.55 10.06
CA GLU A 20 4.67 2.46 11.18
C GLU A 20 4.14 1.75 12.44
N THR A 21 3.75 0.47 12.34
CA THR A 21 3.36 -0.34 13.50
C THR A 21 4.54 -0.65 14.43
N TYR A 22 5.77 -0.62 13.91
CA TYR A 22 6.98 -0.98 14.64
C TYR A 22 7.77 0.30 15.01
N PRO A 23 7.79 0.72 16.29
CA PRO A 23 8.44 1.98 16.69
C PRO A 23 9.92 2.07 16.27
N GLU A 24 10.65 0.96 16.39
CA GLU A 24 12.07 0.86 16.02
C GLU A 24 12.32 1.01 14.51
N ILE A 25 11.28 0.82 13.69
CA ILE A 25 11.33 0.99 12.24
C ILE A 25 10.79 2.37 11.86
N ALA A 26 9.77 2.86 12.57
CA ALA A 26 9.11 4.13 12.32
C ALA A 26 10.00 5.36 12.60
N GLU A 27 11.05 5.19 13.41
CA GLU A 27 11.96 6.27 13.82
C GLU A 27 13.25 6.36 12.98
N ASP A 28 13.51 5.40 12.08
CA ASP A 28 14.74 5.32 11.28
C ASP A 28 14.41 5.11 9.79
N VAL A 29 14.83 6.06 8.94
CA VAL A 29 14.55 6.05 7.50
C VAL A 29 15.15 4.83 6.80
N ASP A 30 16.36 4.40 7.17
CA ASP A 30 17.03 3.26 6.55
C ASP A 30 16.35 1.95 6.94
N ALA A 31 16.01 1.79 8.22
CA ALA A 31 15.25 0.65 8.70
C ALA A 31 13.86 0.58 8.05
N PHE A 32 13.19 1.74 7.91
CA PHE A 32 11.90 1.86 7.25
C PHE A 32 11.95 1.40 5.80
N VAL A 33 12.89 1.93 5.01
CA VAL A 33 13.09 1.54 3.61
C VAL A 33 13.42 0.05 3.51
N ALA A 34 14.36 -0.43 4.31
CA ALA A 34 14.77 -1.84 4.30
C ALA A 34 13.61 -2.77 4.66
N HIS A 35 12.78 -2.40 5.64
CA HIS A 35 11.60 -3.18 6.03
C HIS A 35 10.60 -3.28 4.89
N VAL A 36 10.18 -2.15 4.31
CA VAL A 36 9.20 -2.16 3.21
C VAL A 36 9.74 -2.92 2.01
N VAL A 37 10.98 -2.64 1.60
CA VAL A 37 11.60 -3.32 0.46
C VAL A 37 11.78 -4.80 0.73
N LYS A 38 12.02 -5.25 1.97
CA LYS A 38 12.17 -6.68 2.28
C LYS A 38 10.84 -7.42 2.35
N GLN A 39 9.82 -6.82 2.97
CA GLN A 39 8.54 -7.49 3.24
C GLN A 39 7.58 -7.47 2.05
N THR A 40 7.75 -6.52 1.12
CA THR A 40 6.88 -6.43 -0.07
C THR A 40 7.05 -7.65 -0.98
N ARG A 41 5.92 -8.26 -1.35
CA ARG A 41 5.79 -9.34 -2.32
C ARG A 41 4.81 -8.94 -3.43
N SER A 42 4.74 -9.77 -4.48
CA SER A 42 3.77 -9.59 -5.56
C SER A 42 2.35 -9.48 -5.00
N GLY A 43 1.68 -8.37 -5.32
CA GLY A 43 0.34 -8.05 -4.87
C GLY A 43 0.23 -7.48 -3.47
N SER A 44 1.33 -7.18 -2.78
CA SER A 44 1.27 -6.49 -1.48
C SER A 44 0.62 -5.11 -1.60
N ILE A 45 -0.09 -4.73 -0.54
CA ILE A 45 -0.63 -3.39 -0.31
C ILE A 45 0.13 -2.83 0.90
N VAL A 46 0.87 -1.76 0.68
CA VAL A 46 1.69 -1.10 1.70
C VAL A 46 0.93 0.11 2.23
N LEU A 47 0.71 0.17 3.54
CA LEU A 47 0.10 1.32 4.21
C LEU A 47 1.19 2.27 4.73
N MET A 48 1.05 3.56 4.43
CA MET A 48 1.95 4.62 4.92
C MET A 48 1.15 5.91 5.18
N HIS A 49 1.37 6.56 6.33
CA HIS A 49 0.71 7.81 6.69
C HIS A 49 1.60 9.04 6.43
N VAL A 50 1.71 9.45 5.17
CA VAL A 50 2.57 10.57 4.72
C VAL A 50 1.95 11.97 4.86
N MET A 51 0.76 12.10 5.47
CA MET A 51 0.00 13.37 5.52
C MET A 51 0.13 14.14 6.84
N TYR A 52 0.54 13.49 7.93
CA TYR A 52 0.65 14.11 9.26
C TYR A 52 2.04 14.68 9.53
N GLU A 53 2.17 15.60 10.48
CA GLU A 53 3.48 16.16 10.88
C GLU A 53 4.46 15.06 11.31
N SER A 54 3.96 14.04 12.01
CA SER A 54 4.72 12.83 12.40
C SER A 54 5.21 11.97 11.23
N GLY A 55 4.68 12.16 10.01
CA GLY A 55 5.03 11.36 8.83
C GLY A 55 6.31 11.80 8.12
N ALA A 56 7.22 12.54 8.78
CA ALA A 56 8.45 13.04 8.16
C ALA A 56 9.33 11.89 7.62
N ILE A 57 9.54 10.86 8.44
CA ILE A 57 10.29 9.64 8.07
C ILE A 57 9.64 8.95 6.87
N SER A 58 8.31 8.74 6.91
CA SER A 58 7.57 8.11 5.81
C SER A 58 7.68 8.89 4.50
N ARG A 59 7.68 10.24 4.56
CA ARG A 59 7.88 11.09 3.37
C ARG A 59 9.30 11.00 2.83
N GLU A 60 10.30 10.99 3.71
CA GLU A 60 11.71 10.89 3.33
C GLU A 60 12.04 9.50 2.74
N ALA A 61 11.46 8.43 3.30
CA ALA A 61 11.64 7.06 2.84
C ALA A 61 10.97 6.79 1.47
N LEU A 62 9.89 7.50 1.14
CA LEU A 62 9.04 7.20 -0.01
C LEU A 62 9.79 7.11 -1.36
N PRO A 63 10.66 8.09 -1.75
CA PRO A 63 11.41 7.98 -3.01
C PRO A 63 12.35 6.77 -3.06
N ARG A 64 12.96 6.42 -1.92
CA ARG A 64 13.88 5.28 -1.81
C ARG A 64 13.13 3.95 -1.89
N ILE A 65 11.96 3.85 -1.25
CA ILE A 65 11.05 2.69 -1.38
C ILE A 65 10.63 2.50 -2.83
N VAL A 66 10.17 3.56 -3.49
CA VAL A 66 9.75 3.50 -4.90
C VAL A 66 10.88 3.00 -5.79
N THR A 67 12.09 3.50 -5.58
CA THR A 67 13.28 3.07 -6.32
C THR A 67 13.60 1.61 -6.06
N GLY A 68 13.76 1.20 -4.79
CA GLY A 68 14.12 -0.17 -4.42
C GLY A 68 13.10 -1.21 -4.86
N LEU A 69 11.80 -0.89 -4.83
CA LEU A 69 10.76 -1.80 -5.33
C LEU A 69 10.80 -1.90 -6.86
N ARG A 70 11.03 -0.80 -7.59
CA ARG A 70 11.19 -0.84 -9.05
C ARG A 70 12.40 -1.66 -9.48
N GLU A 71 13.52 -1.54 -8.77
CA GLU A 71 14.72 -2.34 -9.02
C GLU A 71 14.47 -3.85 -8.80
N ARG A 72 13.57 -4.19 -7.87
CA ARG A 72 13.08 -5.57 -7.68
C ARG A 72 12.09 -6.04 -8.75
N GLY A 73 11.78 -5.22 -9.76
CA GLY A 73 10.90 -5.57 -10.87
C GLY A 73 9.42 -5.32 -10.61
N PHE A 74 9.09 -4.47 -9.64
CA PHE A 74 7.71 -4.21 -9.26
C PHE A 74 7.11 -2.96 -9.93
N GLU A 75 5.89 -3.10 -10.43
CA GLU A 75 5.07 -2.01 -10.94
C GLU A 75 4.07 -1.54 -9.90
N PHE A 76 3.97 -0.23 -9.70
CA PHE A 76 2.97 0.36 -8.81
C PHE A 76 1.63 0.66 -9.54
N VAL A 77 0.51 0.11 -9.04
CA VAL A 77 -0.87 0.17 -9.58
C VAL A 77 -1.92 0.53 -8.52
N THR A 78 -3.06 1.08 -8.86
CA THR A 78 -4.14 1.34 -7.90
C THR A 78 -4.70 0.05 -7.27
N ALA A 79 -5.40 0.18 -6.14
CA ALA A 79 -6.08 -0.96 -5.52
C ALA A 79 -7.11 -1.61 -6.47
N SER A 80 -7.82 -0.80 -7.27
CA SER A 80 -8.75 -1.30 -8.28
C SER A 80 -8.04 -2.14 -9.35
N GLU A 81 -6.95 -1.63 -9.92
CA GLU A 81 -6.14 -2.36 -10.92
C GLU A 81 -5.56 -3.66 -10.34
N LEU A 82 -5.14 -3.65 -9.07
CA LEU A 82 -4.67 -4.86 -8.39
C LEU A 82 -5.79 -5.90 -8.25
N LEU A 83 -7.01 -5.48 -7.89
CA LEU A 83 -8.16 -6.39 -7.79
C LEU A 83 -8.53 -6.96 -9.16
N GLU A 84 -8.55 -6.13 -10.21
CA GLU A 84 -8.78 -6.57 -11.59
C GLU A 84 -7.76 -7.62 -12.05
N LYS A 85 -6.46 -7.38 -11.79
CA LYS A 85 -5.39 -8.37 -12.09
C LYS A 85 -5.55 -9.68 -11.33
N ARG A 86 -6.21 -9.67 -10.17
CA ARG A 86 -6.54 -10.88 -9.38
C ARG A 86 -7.84 -11.56 -9.84
N GLY A 87 -8.52 -11.05 -10.86
CA GLY A 87 -9.84 -11.52 -11.28
C GLY A 87 -10.95 -11.18 -10.28
N GLN A 88 -10.71 -10.21 -9.40
CA GLN A 88 -11.69 -9.71 -8.43
C GLN A 88 -12.31 -8.44 -9.01
N THR A 89 -13.59 -8.49 -9.36
CA THR A 89 -14.33 -7.29 -9.73
C THR A 89 -14.71 -6.54 -8.46
N PRO A 90 -14.21 -5.31 -8.23
CA PRO A 90 -14.75 -4.47 -7.17
C PRO A 90 -16.25 -4.24 -7.45
N ASN A 91 -17.09 -4.19 -6.41
CA ASN A 91 -18.51 -3.88 -6.62
C ASN A 91 -18.64 -2.52 -7.34
N SER A 92 -19.73 -2.34 -8.10
CA SER A 92 -20.00 -1.18 -8.96
C SER A 92 -19.95 0.20 -8.27
N ASP A 93 -19.91 0.22 -6.93
CA ASP A 93 -19.78 1.42 -6.09
C ASP A 93 -18.32 1.69 -5.65
N CYS A 94 -17.34 0.95 -6.17
CA CYS A 94 -15.92 1.27 -6.02
C CYS A 94 -15.61 2.54 -6.83
N GLN A 95 -15.98 3.69 -6.28
CA GLN A 95 -15.68 4.98 -6.88
C GLN A 95 -14.17 5.11 -6.97
N THR A 96 -13.64 5.00 -8.19
CA THR A 96 -12.26 5.32 -8.51
C THR A 96 -12.07 6.82 -8.31
N HIS A 97 -11.71 7.22 -7.09
CA HIS A 97 -11.23 8.57 -6.84
C HIS A 97 -9.76 8.66 -7.25
N PRO A 98 -9.36 9.70 -8.01
CA PRO A 98 -8.02 9.81 -8.62
C PRO A 98 -6.89 10.10 -7.62
N PHE A 99 -7.13 9.96 -6.32
CA PHE A 99 -6.16 10.28 -5.29
C PHE A 99 -5.88 9.06 -4.41
N PHE A 100 -4.63 8.60 -4.49
CA PHE A 100 -3.85 7.90 -3.48
C PHE A 100 -3.68 6.35 -3.56
N TRP A 101 -2.38 6.01 -3.66
CA TRP A 101 -1.62 4.76 -3.55
C TRP A 101 -1.64 3.71 -4.66
N LYS A 102 -0.45 3.15 -4.82
CA LYS A 102 0.11 2.48 -5.97
C LYS A 102 0.74 1.19 -5.37
N ALA A 103 0.39 0.02 -5.88
CA ALA A 103 0.51 -1.31 -5.33
C ALA A 103 1.21 -2.22 -6.34
N VAL A 104 1.91 -3.24 -5.88
CA VAL A 104 2.99 -3.83 -6.65
C VAL A 104 2.55 -5.06 -7.47
N SER A 105 2.66 -5.04 -8.81
CA SER A 105 2.47 -6.19 -9.72
C SER A 105 3.81 -6.60 -10.38
N PRO A 106 4.08 -7.90 -10.60
CA PRO A 106 5.15 -8.34 -11.49
C PRO A 106 4.73 -8.18 -12.96
N LEU A 107 5.75 -8.09 -13.83
CA LEU A 107 5.62 -8.21 -15.29
C LEU A 107 5.13 -9.61 -15.69
#